data_AF-A0A936WMI1-F1
#
_entry.id   AF-A0A936WMI1-F1
#
_cell.length_a   1.000
_cell.length_b   1.000
_cell.length_c   1.000
_cell.angle_alpha   90.00
_cell.angle_beta   90.00
_cell.angle_gamma   90.00
#
_symmetry.space_group_name_H-M   'P 1'
#
loop_
_entity.id
_entity.type
_entity.pdbx_description
1 polymer ?
#
loop_
_entity_poly.entity_id
_entity_poly.type
_entity_poly.pdbx_seq_one_letter_code
_entity_poly.pdbx_strand_id
1 'polypeptide(L)'
;MNQPKVEALARRLRAINPDVEINAVHAYLDEKNTAELVGRADIVFDTVDFLDLPAIVRLHDESRRQGKPIVTALAAGWGAIAYYFAPDQEVSCRELFGLPAEGSVSHLSYLDVFKEFLMGIKDKLDPSVLYAVSKALTIMADGKPCPASQVAPGAFAVGSLAGAIVYRIVAGLPVKQAPEMIYVNLFDQIANKMACA
;
A
#
# COMPACT_ATOMS: atom_id res chain seq x y z
N MET A 1 18.05 17.80 -2.76
CA MET A 1 16.66 18.13 -3.16
C MET A 1 16.68 18.58 -4.62
N ASN A 2 15.61 18.39 -5.41
CA ASN A 2 15.53 18.60 -6.88
C ASN A 2 16.00 17.44 -7.79
N GLN A 3 16.05 16.20 -7.29
CA GLN A 3 16.24 15.02 -8.12
C GLN A 3 14.94 14.21 -8.19
N PRO A 4 14.57 13.61 -9.34
CA PRO A 4 13.49 12.63 -9.41
C PRO A 4 13.66 11.52 -8.35
N LYS A 5 12.56 11.17 -7.67
CA LYS A 5 12.56 10.18 -6.59
C LYS A 5 13.18 8.85 -7.02
N VAL A 6 12.85 8.40 -8.22
CA VAL A 6 13.32 7.11 -8.77
C VAL A 6 14.83 7.07 -8.96
N GLU A 7 15.45 8.19 -9.34
CA GLU A 7 16.91 8.24 -9.52
C GLU A 7 17.65 8.34 -8.18
N ALA A 8 17.09 9.10 -7.23
CA ALA A 8 17.64 9.17 -5.87
C ALA A 8 17.59 7.79 -5.19
N LEU A 9 16.48 7.06 -5.38
CA LEU A 9 16.33 5.69 -4.91
C LEU A 9 17.31 4.75 -5.59
N ALA A 10 17.42 4.80 -6.92
CA ALA A 10 18.36 3.96 -7.68
C ALA A 10 19.81 4.17 -7.22
N ARG A 11 20.22 5.41 -6.97
CA ARG A 11 21.55 5.73 -6.43
C ARG A 11 21.78 5.11 -5.06
N ARG A 12 20.78 5.22 -4.16
CA ARG A 12 20.87 4.65 -2.81
C ARG A 12 20.92 3.12 -2.82
N LEU A 13 20.11 2.48 -3.66
CA LEU A 13 20.09 1.02 -3.78
C LEU A 13 21.42 0.47 -4.33
N ARG A 14 22.02 1.10 -5.35
CA ARG A 14 23.36 0.72 -5.84
C ARG A 14 24.46 0.92 -4.80
N ALA A 15 24.34 1.92 -3.93
CA ALA A 15 25.28 2.11 -2.83
C ALA A 15 25.20 1.00 -1.76
N ILE A 16 24.06 0.30 -1.66
CA ILE A 16 23.86 -0.84 -0.75
C ILE A 16 24.35 -2.14 -1.41
N ASN A 17 23.97 -2.37 -2.67
CA ASN A 17 24.40 -3.53 -3.45
C ASN A 17 24.83 -3.05 -4.86
N PRO A 18 26.13 -2.93 -5.15
CA PRO A 18 26.61 -2.45 -6.45
C PRO A 18 26.22 -3.32 -7.64
N ASP A 19 25.96 -4.61 -7.41
CA ASP A 19 25.63 -5.58 -8.46
C ASP A 19 24.13 -5.58 -8.81
N VAL A 20 23.31 -4.79 -8.13
CA VAL A 20 21.87 -4.72 -8.40
C VAL A 20 21.58 -4.00 -9.71
N GLU A 21 20.85 -4.66 -10.61
CA GLU A 21 20.30 -4.04 -11.80
C GLU A 21 19.06 -3.21 -11.44
N ILE A 22 19.04 -1.94 -11.85
CA ILE A 22 17.93 -1.02 -11.56
C ILE A 22 17.48 -0.34 -12.83
N ASN A 23 16.24 -0.60 -13.21
CA ASN A 23 15.52 0.15 -14.23
C ASN A 23 14.63 1.22 -13.57
N ALA A 24 15.12 2.45 -13.48
CA ALA A 24 14.36 3.58 -12.91
C ALA A 24 13.48 4.23 -13.98
N VAL A 25 12.17 4.20 -13.79
CA VAL A 25 11.19 4.80 -14.71
C VAL A 25 10.61 6.07 -14.09
N HIS A 26 10.97 7.23 -14.63
CA HIS A 26 10.45 8.52 -14.16
C HIS A 26 9.16 8.88 -14.91
N ALA A 27 8.06 8.24 -14.55
CA ALA A 27 6.73 8.50 -15.10
C ALA A 27 5.64 8.21 -14.05
N TYR A 28 4.48 8.84 -14.21
CA TYR A 28 3.26 8.39 -13.52
C TYR A 28 2.72 7.13 -14.20
N LEU A 29 2.02 6.28 -13.44
CA LEU A 29 1.32 5.14 -14.01
C LEU A 29 0.11 5.61 -14.81
N ASP A 30 0.00 5.15 -16.04
CA ASP A 30 -1.09 5.47 -16.94
C ASP A 30 -1.50 4.26 -17.80
N GLU A 31 -2.49 4.46 -18.66
CA GLU A 31 -3.02 3.43 -19.54
C GLU A 31 -2.01 2.94 -20.59
N LYS A 32 -0.94 3.71 -20.84
CA LYS A 32 0.05 3.41 -21.87
C LYS A 32 1.23 2.62 -21.32
N ASN A 33 1.56 2.77 -20.03
CA ASN A 33 2.77 2.17 -19.45
C ASN A 33 2.50 1.05 -18.43
N THR A 34 1.32 1.00 -17.80
CA THR A 34 1.12 0.09 -16.64
C THR A 34 1.24 -1.39 -17.04
N ALA A 35 0.68 -1.78 -18.18
CA ALA A 35 0.75 -3.15 -18.68
C ALA A 35 2.17 -3.65 -18.92
N GLU A 36 3.01 -2.83 -19.56
CA GLU A 36 4.41 -3.17 -19.80
C GLU A 36 5.18 -3.29 -18.48
N LEU A 37 5.00 -2.34 -17.56
CA LEU A 37 5.70 -2.32 -16.28
C LEU A 37 5.36 -3.53 -15.42
N VAL A 38 4.08 -3.90 -15.34
CA VAL A 38 3.62 -5.10 -14.63
C VAL A 38 4.18 -6.37 -15.27
N GLY A 39 4.18 -6.45 -16.61
CA GLY A 39 4.63 -7.65 -17.31
C GLY A 39 6.11 -7.98 -17.11
N ARG A 40 6.93 -6.97 -16.80
CA ARG A 40 8.36 -7.10 -16.51
C ARG A 40 8.68 -7.58 -15.09
N ALA A 41 7.69 -7.61 -14.20
CA ALA A 41 7.88 -7.97 -12.81
C ALA A 41 7.42 -9.41 -12.52
N ASP A 42 8.10 -10.09 -11.61
CA ASP A 42 7.61 -11.34 -11.01
C ASP A 42 6.70 -11.07 -9.81
N ILE A 43 6.95 -9.97 -9.09
CA ILE A 43 6.16 -9.50 -7.95
C ILE A 43 6.02 -7.97 -8.05
N VAL A 44 4.80 -7.47 -7.87
CA VAL A 44 4.49 -6.04 -7.86
C VAL A 44 4.36 -5.55 -6.42
N PHE A 45 4.94 -4.39 -6.12
CA PHE A 45 4.69 -3.67 -4.87
C PHE A 45 3.87 -2.42 -5.18
N ASP A 46 2.69 -2.35 -4.59
CA ASP A 46 1.84 -1.16 -4.62
C ASP A 46 2.10 -0.31 -3.39
N THR A 47 2.76 0.82 -3.63
CA THR A 47 2.93 1.93 -2.69
C THR A 47 2.48 3.24 -3.32
N VAL A 48 1.51 3.17 -4.25
CA VAL A 48 0.92 4.35 -4.86
C VAL A 48 0.28 5.19 -3.76
N ASP A 49 0.39 6.51 -3.84
CA ASP A 49 -0.28 7.39 -2.88
C ASP A 49 -1.78 7.11 -2.95
N PHE A 50 -2.40 6.91 -1.79
CA PHE A 50 -3.79 6.52 -1.70
C PHE A 50 -4.74 7.51 -2.41
N LEU A 51 -4.31 8.75 -2.62
CA LEU A 51 -5.05 9.78 -3.33
C LEU A 51 -5.22 9.49 -4.84
N ASP A 52 -4.37 8.65 -5.43
CA ASP A 52 -4.43 8.28 -6.85
C ASP A 52 -5.14 6.93 -7.03
N LEU A 53 -6.44 6.92 -6.71
CA LEU A 53 -7.30 5.75 -6.87
C LEU A 53 -7.28 5.18 -8.30
N PRO A 54 -7.30 5.99 -9.38
CA PRO A 54 -7.17 5.45 -10.75
C PRO A 54 -5.86 4.69 -10.98
N ALA A 55 -4.72 5.17 -10.46
CA ALA A 55 -3.45 4.45 -10.59
C ALA A 55 -3.44 3.14 -9.78
N ILE A 56 -3.98 3.14 -8.56
CA ILE A 56 -4.12 1.92 -7.73
C ILE A 56 -4.95 0.88 -8.49
N VAL A 57 -6.17 1.24 -8.90
CA VAL A 57 -7.08 0.31 -9.58
C VAL A 57 -6.45 -0.23 -10.86
N ARG A 58 -5.83 0.62 -11.67
CA ARG A 58 -5.15 0.19 -12.90
C ARG A 58 -4.02 -0.79 -12.63
N LEU A 59 -3.19 -0.52 -11.62
CA LEU A 59 -2.07 -1.39 -11.25
C LEU A 59 -2.56 -2.77 -10.80
N HIS A 60 -3.61 -2.81 -9.98
CA HIS A 60 -4.22 -4.05 -9.48
C HIS A 60 -4.94 -4.84 -10.58
N ASP A 61 -5.75 -4.18 -11.39
CA ASP A 61 -6.46 -4.80 -12.52
C ASP A 61 -5.48 -5.46 -13.47
N GLU A 62 -4.39 -4.74 -13.79
CA GLU A 62 -3.38 -5.23 -14.71
C GLU A 62 -2.54 -6.37 -14.11
N SER A 63 -2.23 -6.29 -12.82
CA SER A 63 -1.55 -7.38 -12.10
C SER A 63 -2.42 -8.64 -12.09
N ARG A 64 -3.71 -8.50 -11.78
CA ARG A 64 -4.69 -9.60 -11.85
C ARG A 64 -4.79 -10.18 -13.26
N ARG A 65 -4.96 -9.32 -14.27
CA ARG A 65 -5.09 -9.72 -15.69
C ARG A 65 -3.89 -10.54 -16.17
N GLN A 66 -2.69 -10.21 -15.70
CA GLN A 66 -1.45 -10.90 -16.05
C GLN A 66 -1.07 -12.05 -15.10
N GLY A 67 -1.85 -12.32 -14.06
CA GLY A 67 -1.51 -13.31 -13.03
C GLY A 67 -0.25 -12.95 -12.24
N LYS A 68 0.03 -11.65 -12.06
CA LYS A 68 1.18 -11.17 -11.30
C LYS A 68 0.78 -10.94 -9.83
N PRO A 69 1.48 -11.53 -8.86
CA PRO A 69 1.23 -11.27 -7.45
C PRO A 69 1.52 -9.81 -7.12
N ILE A 70 0.67 -9.20 -6.29
CA ILE A 70 0.81 -7.81 -5.87
C ILE A 70 0.68 -7.67 -4.35
N VAL A 71 1.60 -6.90 -3.77
CA VAL A 71 1.61 -6.55 -2.34
C VAL A 71 1.33 -5.06 -2.21
N THR A 72 0.16 -4.70 -1.69
CA THR A 72 -0.14 -3.33 -1.28
C THR A 72 0.32 -3.15 0.15
N ALA A 73 1.14 -2.15 0.43
CA ALA A 73 1.61 -1.85 1.77
C ALA A 73 1.57 -0.35 2.06
N LEU A 74 0.99 0.02 3.20
CA LEU A 74 0.79 1.41 3.60
C LEU A 74 1.10 1.63 5.07
N ALA A 75 1.59 2.83 5.38
CA ALA A 75 1.88 3.21 6.75
C ALA A 75 0.57 3.44 7.53
N ALA A 76 0.53 2.95 8.76
CA ALA A 76 -0.60 3.09 9.67
C ALA A 76 -0.08 3.44 11.07
N GLY A 77 0.02 4.74 11.36
CA GLY A 77 0.58 5.25 12.61
C GLY A 77 2.03 4.79 12.83
N TRP A 78 2.23 4.07 13.94
CA TRP A 78 3.53 3.51 14.34
C TRP A 78 3.91 2.24 13.58
N GLY A 79 3.08 1.79 12.64
CA GLY A 79 3.26 0.52 11.96
C GLY A 79 2.80 0.55 10.52
N ALA A 80 2.42 -0.63 10.01
CA ALA A 80 2.06 -0.82 8.62
C ALA A 80 0.91 -1.81 8.45
N ILE A 81 0.12 -1.57 7.42
CA ILE A 81 -0.89 -2.48 6.89
C ILE A 81 -0.38 -3.03 5.58
N ALA A 82 -0.64 -4.31 5.31
CA ALA A 82 -0.45 -4.88 3.99
C ALA A 82 -1.60 -5.80 3.58
N TYR A 83 -1.84 -5.84 2.27
CA TYR A 83 -2.63 -6.84 1.58
C TYR A 83 -1.77 -7.52 0.54
N TYR A 84 -1.88 -8.84 0.46
CA TYR A 84 -1.23 -9.64 -0.57
C TYR A 84 -2.31 -10.30 -1.44
N PHE A 85 -2.28 -10.01 -2.74
CA PHE A 85 -3.12 -10.65 -3.73
C PHE A 85 -2.27 -11.65 -4.48
N ALA A 86 -2.54 -12.94 -4.26
CA ALA A 86 -1.89 -14.02 -4.98
C ALA A 86 -2.33 -14.06 -6.47
N PRO A 87 -1.58 -14.73 -7.35
CA PRO A 87 -1.94 -14.84 -8.78
C PRO A 87 -3.33 -15.43 -9.03
N ASP A 88 -3.75 -16.34 -8.15
CA ASP A 88 -5.01 -17.08 -8.17
C ASP A 88 -6.06 -16.53 -7.19
N GLN A 89 -5.82 -15.34 -6.64
CA GLN A 89 -6.71 -14.71 -5.68
C GLN A 89 -8.13 -14.54 -6.23
N GLU A 90 -9.14 -15.00 -5.48
CA GLU A 90 -10.54 -14.83 -5.87
C GLU A 90 -10.97 -13.36 -5.74
N VAL A 91 -10.79 -12.76 -4.56
CA VAL A 91 -11.16 -11.36 -4.27
C VAL A 91 -10.27 -10.35 -4.98
N SER A 92 -10.86 -9.49 -5.82
CA SER A 92 -10.17 -8.37 -6.45
C SER A 92 -9.97 -7.18 -5.50
N CYS A 93 -9.02 -6.31 -5.82
CA CYS A 93 -8.85 -5.01 -5.16
C CYS A 93 -10.15 -4.19 -5.23
N ARG A 94 -10.86 -4.25 -6.36
CA ARG A 94 -12.15 -3.58 -6.54
C ARG A 94 -13.18 -4.08 -5.53
N GLU A 95 -13.34 -5.39 -5.40
CA GLU A 95 -14.26 -5.98 -4.41
C GLU A 95 -13.86 -5.63 -2.97
N LEU A 96 -12.57 -5.69 -2.64
CA LEU A 96 -12.07 -5.35 -1.30
C LEU A 96 -12.40 -3.91 -0.89
N PHE A 97 -12.35 -2.97 -1.82
CA PHE A 97 -12.63 -1.55 -1.58
C PHE A 97 -14.06 -1.13 -1.98
N GLY A 98 -14.95 -2.07 -2.30
CA GLY A 98 -16.34 -1.77 -2.69
C GLY A 98 -16.47 -0.94 -3.97
N LEU A 99 -15.53 -1.07 -4.89
CA LEU A 99 -15.50 -0.34 -6.16
C LEU A 99 -16.32 -1.05 -7.25
N PRO A 100 -16.76 -0.33 -8.30
CA PRO A 100 -17.36 -0.96 -9.47
C PRO A 100 -16.46 -2.05 -10.04
N ALA A 101 -17.05 -3.19 -10.44
CA ALA A 101 -16.32 -4.33 -10.95
C ALA A 101 -15.50 -4.02 -12.22
N GLU A 102 -15.97 -3.08 -13.03
CA GLU A 102 -15.31 -2.64 -14.27
C GLU A 102 -15.46 -1.13 -14.48
N GLY A 103 -14.69 -0.59 -15.42
CA GLY A 103 -14.76 0.81 -15.82
C GLY A 103 -13.90 1.77 -14.98
N SER A 104 -14.02 3.05 -15.31
CA SER A 104 -13.23 4.13 -14.70
C SER A 104 -13.73 4.46 -13.29
N VAL A 105 -12.79 4.67 -12.38
CA VAL A 105 -13.03 5.13 -11.00
C VAL A 105 -12.70 6.62 -10.80
N SER A 106 -12.35 7.35 -11.86
CA SER A 106 -11.91 8.75 -11.77
C SER A 106 -12.98 9.72 -11.26
N HIS A 107 -14.25 9.32 -11.33
CA HIS A 107 -15.39 10.11 -10.85
C HIS A 107 -15.70 9.85 -9.37
N LEU A 108 -15.09 8.82 -8.77
CA LEU A 108 -15.34 8.49 -7.38
C LEU A 108 -14.59 9.45 -6.46
N SER A 109 -15.28 9.88 -5.42
CA SER A 109 -14.67 10.61 -4.32
C SER A 109 -13.75 9.67 -3.56
N TYR A 110 -12.45 9.92 -3.64
CA TYR A 110 -11.46 9.22 -2.84
C TYR A 110 -11.82 9.24 -1.34
N LEU A 111 -12.31 10.39 -0.84
CA LEU A 111 -12.68 10.53 0.56
C LEU A 111 -13.73 9.51 0.98
N ASP A 112 -14.70 9.23 0.11
CA ASP A 112 -15.77 8.28 0.42
C ASP A 112 -15.25 6.84 0.39
N VAL A 113 -14.51 6.46 -0.65
CA VAL A 113 -13.89 5.11 -0.76
C VAL A 113 -12.99 4.82 0.44
N PHE A 114 -12.12 5.77 0.79
CA PHE A 114 -11.17 5.58 1.88
C PHE A 114 -11.83 5.63 3.25
N LYS A 115 -12.86 6.45 3.43
CA LYS A 115 -13.64 6.48 4.68
C LYS A 115 -14.32 5.13 4.92
N GLU A 116 -14.94 4.54 3.91
CA GLU A 116 -15.56 3.21 4.02
C GLU A 116 -14.52 2.14 4.35
N PHE A 117 -13.38 2.15 3.66
CA PHE A 117 -12.25 1.27 3.98
C PHE A 117 -11.81 1.41 5.44
N LEU A 118 -11.58 2.64 5.90
CA LEU A 118 -11.15 2.93 7.27
C LEU A 118 -12.19 2.45 8.30
N MET A 119 -13.48 2.65 8.03
CA MET A 119 -14.55 2.16 8.88
C MET A 119 -14.56 0.63 8.97
N GLY A 120 -14.25 -0.06 7.88
CA GLY A 120 -14.13 -1.52 7.83
C GLY A 120 -12.96 -2.09 8.64
N ILE A 121 -11.91 -1.31 8.87
CA ILE A 121 -10.73 -1.73 9.65
C ILE A 121 -10.60 -1.02 10.99
N LYS A 122 -11.57 -0.19 11.39
CA LYS A 122 -11.42 0.71 12.54
C LYS A 122 -11.07 -0.02 13.83
N ASP A 123 -11.70 -1.16 14.10
CA ASP A 123 -11.52 -1.91 15.35
C ASP A 123 -10.15 -2.62 15.41
N LYS A 124 -9.42 -2.62 14.30
CA LYS A 124 -8.07 -3.19 14.19
C LYS A 124 -6.98 -2.14 14.32
N LEU A 125 -7.31 -0.85 14.28
CA LEU A 125 -6.35 0.24 14.28
C LEU A 125 -6.22 0.85 15.68
N ASP A 126 -5.02 1.34 15.97
CA ASP A 126 -4.76 2.14 17.16
C ASP A 126 -5.69 3.38 17.23
N PRO A 127 -6.31 3.68 18.38
CA PRO A 127 -7.23 4.81 18.52
C PRO A 127 -6.62 6.17 18.12
N SER A 128 -5.32 6.37 18.33
CA SER A 128 -4.62 7.60 17.94
C SER A 128 -4.51 7.73 16.42
N VAL A 129 -4.37 6.60 15.72
CA VAL A 129 -4.37 6.55 14.25
C VAL A 129 -5.74 6.90 13.71
N LEU A 130 -6.80 6.30 14.28
CA LEU A 130 -8.18 6.61 13.90
C LEU A 130 -8.49 8.10 14.09
N TYR A 131 -8.09 8.67 15.22
CA TYR A 131 -8.26 10.09 15.50
C TYR A 131 -7.53 10.96 14.48
N ALA A 132 -6.26 10.67 14.20
CA ALA A 132 -5.46 11.43 13.26
C ALA A 132 -6.02 11.37 11.83
N VAL A 133 -6.43 10.17 11.37
CA VAL A 133 -7.02 9.98 10.04
C VAL A 133 -8.38 10.67 9.94
N SER A 134 -9.24 10.55 10.96
CA SER A 134 -10.54 11.25 11.00
C SER A 134 -10.37 12.76 10.86
N LYS A 135 -9.42 13.35 11.60
CA LYS A 135 -9.08 14.78 11.49
C LYS A 135 -8.56 15.14 10.09
N ALA A 136 -7.74 14.29 9.48
CA ALA A 136 -7.23 14.51 8.13
C ALA A 136 -8.37 14.52 7.10
N LEU A 137 -9.32 13.57 7.20
CA LEU A 137 -10.50 13.51 6.33
C LEU A 137 -11.37 14.77 6.45
N THR A 138 -11.58 15.29 7.68
CA THR A 138 -12.30 16.55 7.88
C THR A 138 -11.59 17.73 7.20
N ILE A 139 -10.27 17.85 7.38
CA ILE A 139 -9.49 18.93 6.77
C ILE A 139 -9.53 18.86 5.24
N MET A 140 -9.48 17.65 4.68
CA MET A 140 -9.56 17.45 3.23
C MET A 140 -10.95 17.78 2.68
N ALA A 141 -12.02 17.48 3.42
CA ALA A 141 -13.38 17.86 3.04
C ALA A 141 -13.54 19.39 2.95
N ASP A 142 -12.74 20.16 3.72
CA ASP A 142 -12.67 21.62 3.61
C ASP A 142 -11.85 22.12 2.40
N GLY A 143 -11.46 21.23 1.48
CA GLY A 143 -10.70 21.56 0.27
C GLY A 143 -9.21 21.82 0.50
N LYS A 144 -8.69 21.52 1.70
CA LYS A 144 -7.27 21.69 2.03
C LYS A 144 -6.47 20.43 1.66
N PRO A 145 -5.18 20.57 1.29
CA PRO A 145 -4.32 19.42 1.02
C PRO A 145 -4.28 18.43 2.20
N CYS A 146 -4.15 17.15 1.88
CA CYS A 146 -4.13 16.07 2.87
C CYS A 146 -3.03 16.30 3.92
N PRO A 147 -3.38 16.46 5.22
CA PRO A 147 -2.41 16.64 6.28
C PRO A 147 -1.91 15.30 6.85
N ALA A 148 -2.08 14.19 6.12
CA ALA A 148 -1.73 12.85 6.60
C ALA A 148 -0.27 12.80 7.05
N SER A 149 -0.08 12.73 8.36
CA SER A 149 1.24 12.72 8.97
C SER A 149 1.78 11.30 8.92
N GLN A 150 2.87 11.09 8.18
CA GLN A 150 3.62 9.84 8.19
C GLN A 150 4.79 9.97 9.15
N VAL A 151 4.81 9.13 10.20
CA VAL A 151 5.93 9.05 11.12
C VAL A 151 6.95 8.01 10.62
N ALA A 152 8.24 8.26 10.87
CA ALA A 152 9.31 7.40 10.37
C ALA A 152 9.12 5.92 10.76
N PRO A 153 8.75 5.55 12.00
CA PRO A 153 8.55 4.14 12.36
C PRO A 153 7.53 3.41 11.46
N GLY A 154 6.39 4.05 11.16
CA GLY A 154 5.39 3.47 10.26
C GLY A 154 5.90 3.33 8.83
N ALA A 155 6.61 4.33 8.31
CA ALA A 155 7.21 4.26 6.98
C ALA A 155 8.26 3.14 6.86
N PHE A 156 9.10 2.93 7.88
CA PHE A 156 10.05 1.81 7.90
C PHE A 156 9.34 0.46 8.06
N ALA A 157 8.26 0.40 8.85
CA ALA A 157 7.46 -0.81 9.00
C ALA A 157 6.86 -1.29 7.67
N VAL A 158 6.49 -0.38 6.76
CA VAL A 158 6.01 -0.72 5.40
C VAL A 158 7.06 -1.53 4.64
N GLY A 159 8.28 -1.01 4.54
CA GLY A 159 9.38 -1.69 3.86
C GLY A 159 9.72 -3.05 4.49
N SER A 160 9.76 -3.10 5.82
CA SER A 160 10.02 -4.34 6.57
C SER A 160 8.93 -5.39 6.35
N LEU A 161 7.66 -4.99 6.41
CA LEU A 161 6.53 -5.89 6.21
C LEU A 161 6.48 -6.42 4.77
N ALA A 162 6.63 -5.52 3.79
CA ALA A 162 6.65 -5.89 2.37
C ALA A 162 7.82 -6.85 2.04
N GLY A 163 9.01 -6.59 2.59
CA GLY A 163 10.17 -7.47 2.45
C GLY A 163 9.95 -8.85 3.08
N ALA A 164 9.35 -8.91 4.27
CA ALA A 164 9.01 -10.18 4.93
C ALA A 164 7.97 -10.98 4.14
N ILE A 165 6.97 -10.32 3.56
CA ILE A 165 5.98 -10.95 2.68
C ILE A 165 6.67 -11.57 1.47
N VAL A 166 7.50 -10.80 0.75
CA VAL A 166 8.19 -11.30 -0.44
C VAL A 166 9.16 -12.43 -0.14
N TYR A 167 9.89 -12.37 0.98
CA TYR A 167 10.71 -13.49 1.41
C TYR A 167 9.90 -14.78 1.52
N ARG A 168 8.71 -14.72 2.13
CA ARG A 168 7.83 -15.90 2.26
C ARG A 168 7.34 -16.39 0.90
N ILE A 169 6.95 -15.49 0.00
CA ILE A 169 6.52 -15.83 -1.37
C ILE A 169 7.65 -16.59 -2.09
N VAL A 170 8.85 -16.02 -2.12
CA VAL A 170 10.02 -16.61 -2.80
C VAL A 170 10.45 -17.93 -2.15
N ALA A 171 10.30 -18.06 -0.84
CA ALA A 171 10.59 -19.29 -0.10
C ALA A 171 9.49 -20.38 -0.21
N GLY A 172 8.40 -20.13 -0.95
CA GLY A 172 7.27 -21.07 -1.05
C GLY A 172 6.52 -21.29 0.27
N LEU A 173 6.62 -20.33 1.20
CA LEU A 173 5.97 -20.39 2.50
C LEU A 173 4.57 -19.77 2.43
N PRO A 174 3.60 -20.26 3.23
CA PRO A 174 2.25 -19.69 3.25
C PRO A 174 2.26 -18.19 3.60
N VAL A 175 1.51 -17.38 2.88
CA VAL A 175 1.32 -15.95 3.14
C VAL A 175 -0.18 -15.69 3.32
N LYS A 176 -0.55 -14.89 4.31
CA LYS A 176 -1.92 -14.43 4.48
C LYS A 176 -2.32 -13.61 3.25
N GLN A 177 -3.43 -13.95 2.61
CA GLN A 177 -3.87 -13.33 1.36
C GLN A 177 -5.07 -12.41 1.59
N ALA A 178 -5.42 -11.58 0.62
CA ALA A 178 -6.68 -10.84 0.64
C ALA A 178 -7.86 -11.83 0.74
N PRO A 179 -8.98 -11.47 1.40
CA PRO A 179 -9.29 -10.19 2.01
C PRO A 179 -8.69 -9.99 3.41
N GLU A 180 -7.91 -10.95 3.93
CA GLU A 180 -7.34 -10.80 5.26
C GLU A 180 -6.21 -9.76 5.30
N MET A 181 -6.44 -8.70 6.07
CA MET A 181 -5.44 -7.68 6.32
C MET A 181 -4.29 -8.22 7.19
N ILE A 182 -3.05 -7.90 6.82
CA ILE A 182 -1.88 -8.02 7.69
C ILE A 182 -1.65 -6.65 8.33
N TYR A 183 -1.61 -6.59 9.66
CA TYR A 183 -1.34 -5.36 10.39
C TYR A 183 -0.24 -5.60 11.42
N VAL A 184 0.77 -4.73 11.40
CA VAL A 184 1.84 -4.68 12.39
C VAL A 184 1.77 -3.32 13.04
N ASN A 185 1.52 -3.26 14.35
CA ASN A 185 1.59 -2.04 15.15
C ASN A 185 2.77 -2.13 16.12
N LEU A 186 3.82 -1.32 15.90
CA LEU A 186 4.98 -1.32 16.79
C LEU A 186 4.63 -0.79 18.19
N PHE A 187 3.61 0.07 18.32
CA PHE A 187 3.20 0.66 19.59
C PHE A 187 2.65 -0.40 20.56
N ASP A 188 1.84 -1.34 20.06
CA ASP A 188 1.31 -2.44 20.88
C ASP A 188 2.39 -3.44 21.31
N GLN A 189 3.42 -3.64 20.48
CA GLN A 189 4.49 -4.60 20.77
C GLN A 189 5.42 -4.14 21.91
N ILE A 190 5.48 -2.84 22.17
CA ILE A 190 6.32 -2.26 23.24
C ILE A 190 5.53 -1.99 24.52
N ALA A 191 4.19 -2.12 24.49
CA ALA A 191 3.36 -1.95 25.66
C ALA A 191 3.43 -3.20 26.56
N ASN A 192 3.60 -2.98 27.86
CA ASN A 192 3.32 -4.05 28.82
C ASN A 192 1.82 -4.35 28.76
N LYS A 193 1.44 -5.63 28.73
CA LYS A 193 0.06 -6.00 29.03
C LYS A 193 -0.24 -5.49 30.43
N MET A 194 -1.16 -4.55 30.57
CA MET A 194 -1.66 -4.19 31.90
C MET A 194 -2.21 -5.48 32.51
N ALA A 195 -1.66 -5.88 33.66
CA ALA A 195 -2.26 -6.96 34.43
C ALA A 195 -3.70 -6.55 34.74
N CYS A 196 -4.69 -7.38 34.36
CA CYS A 196 -6.05 -7.21 34.86
C CYS A 196 -5.97 -7.25 36.38
N ALA A 197 -6.29 -6.12 37.03
CA ALA A 197 -6.54 -6.04 38.47
C ALA A 197 -7.98 -6.49 38.76
#